data_AF-W9XVK7-F1
#
_entry.id   AF-W9XVK7-F1
#
_cell.length_a   1.000
_cell.length_b   1.000
_cell.length_c   1.000
_cell.angle_alpha   90.00
_cell.angle_beta   90.00
_cell.angle_gamma   90.00
#
_symmetry.space_group_name_H-M   'P 1'
#
loop_
_entity.id
_entity.type
_entity.pdbx_description
1 polymer ?
#
loop_
_entity_poly.entity_id
_entity_poly.type
_entity_poly.pdbx_seq_one_letter_code
_entity_poly.pdbx_strand_id
1 'polypeptide(L)'
;MIYIRERTTVPIPNVYSLFQAGVTGKSYIIMERVTGTSLGDIWPSLRYIEKEAISAKITSYIDQLRCIPSPKAHCSVSNKPLRDRIFWT
;
A
#
# COMPACT_ATOMS: atom_id res chain seq x y z
N MET A 1 -5.00 3.18 -4.71
CA MET A 1 -5.22 2.26 -3.56
C MET A 1 -6.47 1.38 -3.72
N ILE A 2 -7.51 1.82 -4.44
CA ILE A 2 -8.76 1.04 -4.66
C ILE A 2 -8.50 -0.41 -5.12
N TYR A 3 -7.59 -0.60 -6.08
CA TYR A 3 -7.25 -1.94 -6.62
C TYR A 3 -6.82 -2.97 -5.57
N ILE A 4 -6.05 -2.55 -4.55
CA ILE A 4 -5.61 -3.44 -3.47
C ILE A 4 -6.77 -3.72 -2.51
N ARG A 5 -7.60 -2.69 -2.25
CA ARG A 5 -8.72 -2.77 -1.29
C ARG A 5 -9.79 -3.74 -1.76
N GLU A 6 -10.10 -3.73 -3.05
CA GLU A 6 -11.12 -4.62 -3.63
C GLU A 6 -10.71 -6.10 -3.61
N ARG A 7 -9.43 -6.39 -3.42
CA ARG A 7 -8.86 -7.73 -3.61
C ARG A 7 -8.27 -8.34 -2.34
N THR A 8 -8.20 -7.58 -1.25
CA THR A 8 -7.55 -8.02 -0.02
C THR A 8 -8.29 -7.48 1.21
N THR A 9 -8.12 -8.15 2.34
CA THR A 9 -8.62 -7.70 3.64
C THR A 9 -7.63 -6.80 4.37
N VAL A 10 -6.57 -6.35 3.70
CA VAL A 10 -5.52 -5.53 4.31
C VAL A 10 -6.10 -4.15 4.63
N PRO A 11 -5.96 -3.65 5.88
CA PRO A 11 -6.45 -2.33 6.24
C PRO A 11 -5.60 -1.26 5.56
N ILE A 12 -6.14 -0.64 4.51
CA ILE A 12 -5.49 0.44 3.77
C ILE A 12 -6.34 1.71 3.78
N PRO A 13 -5.74 2.91 3.86
CA PRO A 13 -6.47 4.17 3.94
C PRO A 13 -7.21 4.50 2.64
N ASN A 14 -8.38 5.14 2.76
CA ASN A 14 -9.07 5.76 1.64
C ASN A 14 -8.26 6.93 1.07
N VAL A 15 -8.15 7.04 -0.25
CA VAL A 15 -7.54 8.23 -0.88
C VAL A 15 -8.66 9.21 -1.24
N TYR A 16 -8.57 10.43 -0.74
CA TYR A 16 -9.56 11.49 -0.97
C TYR A 16 -9.16 12.43 -2.11
N SER A 17 -7.87 12.76 -2.24
CA SER A 17 -7.40 13.66 -3.30
C SER A 17 -5.93 13.41 -3.68
N LEU A 18 -5.62 13.70 -4.93
CA LEU A 18 -4.29 13.66 -5.53
C LEU A 18 -4.07 14.98 -6.26
N PHE A 19 -3.04 15.74 -5.91
CA PHE A 19 -2.73 16.99 -6.59
C PHE A 19 -1.23 17.25 -6.62
N GLN A 20 -0.81 18.07 -7.58
CA GLN A 20 0.58 18.47 -7.73
C GLN A 20 0.71 19.95 -7.40
N ALA A 21 1.63 20.30 -6.50
CA ALA A 21 1.87 21.70 -6.17
C ALA A 21 2.68 22.36 -7.30
N GLY A 22 2.04 23.25 -8.06
CA GLY A 22 2.62 23.87 -9.26
C GLY A 22 3.97 24.56 -9.05
N VAL A 23 4.22 25.11 -7.86
CA VAL A 23 5.48 25.81 -7.51
C VAL A 23 6.66 24.88 -7.24
N THR A 24 6.41 23.66 -6.77
CA THR A 24 7.49 22.72 -6.37
C THR A 24 7.54 21.46 -7.22
N GLY A 25 6.53 21.25 -8.07
CA GLY A 25 6.34 20.03 -8.85
C GLY A 25 6.03 18.79 -8.00
N LYS A 26 5.90 18.90 -6.67
CA LYS A 26 5.67 17.78 -5.76
C LYS A 26 4.23 17.29 -5.83
N SER A 27 4.05 15.97 -5.89
CA SER A 27 2.74 15.32 -5.83
C SER A 27 2.36 15.00 -4.39
N TYR A 28 1.12 15.31 -4.03
CA TYR A 28 0.55 15.11 -2.71
C TYR A 28 -0.64 14.16 -2.80
N ILE A 29 -0.76 13.31 -1.78
CA ILE A 29 -1.90 12.41 -1.60
C ILE A 29 -2.57 12.74 -0.27
N ILE A 30 -3.82 13.16 -0.33
CA ILE A 30 -4.68 13.29 0.86
C ILE A 30 -5.40 11.96 1.04
N MET A 31 -5.22 11.35 2.21
CA MET A 31 -5.81 10.05 2.53
C MET A 31 -6.35 10.01 3.97
N GLU A 32 -7.21 9.03 4.22
CA GLU A 32 -7.76 8.71 5.53
C GLU A 32 -6.66 8.45 6.55
N ARG A 33 -6.85 8.97 7.76
CA ARG A 33 -5.99 8.66 8.89
C ARG A 33 -6.44 7.35 9.54
N VAL A 34 -5.63 6.31 9.43
CA VAL A 34 -5.84 5.06 10.17
C VAL A 34 -5.46 5.31 11.63
N THR A 35 -6.43 5.19 12.54
CA THR A 35 -6.19 5.33 13.98
C THR A 35 -5.48 4.10 14.52
N GLY A 36 -4.42 4.31 15.30
CA GLY A 36 -3.69 3.24 15.95
C GLY A 36 -2.35 3.73 16.49
N THR A 37 -1.65 2.84 17.17
CA THR A 37 -0.28 3.05 17.64
C THR A 37 0.68 2.34 16.70
N SER A 38 1.87 2.91 16.48
CA SER A 38 2.89 2.24 15.69
C SER A 38 3.25 0.92 16.34
N LEU A 39 3.34 -0.14 15.52
CA LEU A 39 3.78 -1.44 16.01
C LEU A 39 5.18 -1.35 16.64
N GLY A 40 6.06 -0.51 16.10
CA GLY A 40 7.40 -0.29 16.63
C GLY A 40 7.42 0.25 18.06
N ASP A 41 6.45 1.11 18.41
CA ASP A 41 6.37 1.72 19.73
C ASP A 41 5.91 0.71 20.79
N ILE A 42 4.97 -0.17 20.42
CA ILE A 42 4.40 -1.16 21.35
C ILE A 42 5.14 -2.51 21.32
N TRP A 43 5.95 -2.79 20.30
CA TRP A 43 6.64 -4.07 20.16
C TRP A 43 7.42 -4.52 21.40
N PRO A 44 8.14 -3.64 22.13
CA PRO A 44 8.87 -4.04 23.32
C PRO A 44 7.97 -4.49 24.48
N SER A 45 6.76 -3.95 24.59
CA SER A 45 5.83 -4.25 25.69
C SER A 45 4.95 -5.47 25.46
N LEU A 46 4.89 -5.98 24.22
CA LEU A 46 4.09 -7.14 23.86
C LEU A 46 4.71 -8.46 24.36
N ARG A 47 3.84 -9.35 24.83
CA ARG A 47 4.17 -10.73 25.20
C ARG A 47 4.42 -11.58 23.96
N TYR A 48 5.07 -12.72 24.15
CA TYR A 48 5.39 -13.66 23.06
C TYR A 48 4.15 -14.06 22.25
N ILE A 49 3.07 -14.46 22.93
CA ILE A 49 1.81 -14.89 22.28
C ILE A 49 1.21 -13.76 21.43
N GLU A 50 1.28 -12.51 21.90
CA GLU A 50 0.77 -11.35 21.16
C GLU A 50 1.61 -11.08 19.91
N LYS A 51 2.94 -11.20 20.03
CA LYS A 51 3.87 -11.07 18.89
C LYS A 51 3.63 -12.15 17.86
N GLU A 52 3.39 -13.39 18.28
CA GLU A 52 3.07 -14.50 17.39
C GLU A 52 1.77 -14.24 16.63
N ALA A 53 0.70 -13.84 17.33
CA ALA A 53 -0.58 -13.50 16.71
C ALA A 53 -0.46 -12.34 15.70
N ILE A 54 0.28 -11.28 16.04
CA ILE A 54 0.53 -10.16 15.12
C ILE A 54 1.34 -10.61 13.92
N SER A 55 2.37 -11.42 14.12
CA SER A 55 3.22 -11.95 13.04
C SER A 55 2.40 -12.79 12.07
N ALA A 56 1.55 -13.69 12.58
CA ALA A 56 0.65 -14.49 11.76
C ALA A 56 -0.31 -13.61 10.93
N LYS A 57 -0.84 -12.54 11.53
CA LYS A 57 -1.70 -11.58 10.83
C LYS A 57 -0.96 -10.82 9.72
N ILE A 58 0.27 -10.36 9.97
CA ILE A 58 1.11 -9.68 8.98
C ILE A 58 1.45 -10.63 7.83
N THR A 59 1.83 -11.88 8.14
CA THR A 59 2.10 -12.89 7.12
C THR A 59 0.89 -13.10 6.21
N SER A 60 -0.31 -13.28 6.79
CA SER A 60 -1.54 -13.41 6.01
C SER A 60 -1.79 -12.21 5.09
N TYR A 61 -1.54 -10.99 5.57
CA TYR A 61 -1.67 -9.78 4.74
C TYR A 61 -0.66 -9.73 3.59
N ILE A 62 0.59 -10.10 3.85
CA ILE A 62 1.62 -10.16 2.81
C ILE A 62 1.28 -11.23 1.76
N ASP A 63 0.78 -12.39 2.19
CA ASP A 63 0.38 -13.46 1.28
C ASP A 63 -0.78 -13.03 0.39
N GLN A 64 -1.80 -12.38 0.95
CA GLN A 64 -2.90 -11.80 0.17
C GLN A 64 -2.40 -10.79 -0.88
N LEU A 65 -1.46 -9.92 -0.50
CA LEU A 65 -0.87 -8.95 -1.43
C LEU A 65 -0.08 -9.64 -2.56
N ARG A 66 0.64 -10.72 -2.25
CA ARG A 66 1.41 -11.49 -3.23
C ARG A 66 0.52 -12.33 -4.16
N CYS A 67 -0.66 -12.74 -3.70
CA CYS A 67 -1.65 -13.43 -4.53
C CYS A 67 -2.29 -12.52 -5.58
N ILE A 68 -2.16 -11.19 -5.47
CA ILE A 68 -2.65 -10.28 -6.51
C ILE A 68 -1.81 -10.51 -7.76
N PRO A 69 -2.42 -10.92 -8.90
CA PRO A 69 -1.67 -11.16 -10.11
C PRO A 69 -0.99 -9.88 -10.57
N SER A 70 0.29 -10.00 -10.94
CA SER A 70 0.98 -8.92 -11.65
C SER A 70 0.17 -8.58 -12.90
N PRO A 71 -0.03 -7.29 -13.21
CA PRO A 71 -0.58 -6.91 -14.50
C PRO A 71 0.25 -7.60 -15.58
N LYS A 72 -0.39 -8.40 -16.44
CA LYS A 72 0.27 -9.24 -17.47
C LYS A 72 1.18 -8.45 -18.42
N ALA A 73 1.15 -7.12 -18.34
CA ALA A 73 2.05 -6.22 -19.03
C ALA A 73 2.62 -5.19 -18.04
N HIS A 74 3.89 -4.82 -18.24
CA HIS A 74 4.51 -3.65 -17.61
C HIS A 74 3.92 -2.39 -18.23
N CYS A 75 2.67 -2.10 -17.88
CA CYS A 75 1.85 -1.05 -18.44
C CYS A 75 1.44 -0.07 -17.34
N SER A 76 1.03 1.12 -17.73
CA SER A 76 0.35 2.05 -16.83
C SER A 76 -0.95 1.42 -16.29
N VAL A 77 -1.45 1.95 -15.17
CA VAL A 77 -2.70 1.51 -14.52
C VAL A 77 -3.81 1.37 -15.57
N SER A 78 -4.53 0.24 -15.55
CA SER A 78 -5.55 -0.15 -16.55
C SER A 78 -5.00 -0.70 -17.88
N ASN A 79 -3.82 -1.32 -17.87
CA ASN A 79 -3.20 -1.93 -19.07
C ASN A 79 -2.96 -0.92 -20.20
N LYS A 80 -2.70 0.34 -19.85
CA LYS A 80 -2.42 1.43 -20.79
C LYS A 80 -0.91 1.51 -21.09
N PRO A 81 -0.48 2.08 -22.22
CA PRO A 81 0.94 2.36 -22.46
C PRO A 81 1.55 3.13 -21.28
N LEU A 82 2.80 2.82 -20.93
CA LEU A 82 3.55 3.61 -19.95
C LEU A 82 3.60 5.06 -20.44
N ARG A 83 3.21 6.02 -19.58
CA ARG A 83 3.21 7.44 -19.93
C ARG A 83 4.62 7.99 -20.10
N ASP A 84 5.57 7.44 -19.34
CA ASP A 84 6.98 7.81 -19.38
C ASP A 84 7.82 6.66 -19.94
N ARG A 85 8.81 7.00 -20.77
CA ARG A 85 9.83 6.06 -21.24
C ARG A 85 10.77 5.77 -20.08
N ILE A 86 10.54 4.67 -19.38
CA ILE A 86 11.40 4.21 -18.28
C ILE A 86 12.71 3.60 -18.81
N PHE A 87 12.74 3.18 -20.09
CA PHE A 87 13.93 2.64 -20.74
C PHE A 87 14.42 3.60 -21.83
N TRP A 88 15.57 4.24 -21.56
CA TRP A 88 16.41 4.82 -22.60
C TRP A 88 17.23 3.68 -23.21
N THR A 89 17.16 3.52 -24.53
CA THR A 89 18.08 2.71 -25.33
C THR A 89 19.03 3.62 -26.06
#